data_AF-A0A7W3Z4M2-F1
#
_entry.id   AF-A0A7W3Z4M2-F1
#
_cell.length_a   1.000
_cell.length_b   1.000
_cell.length_c   1.000
_cell.angle_alpha   90.00
_cell.angle_beta   90.00
_cell.angle_gamma   90.00
#
_symmetry.space_group_name_H-M   'P 1'
#
loop_
_entity.id
_entity.type
_entity.pdbx_description
1 polymer ?
#
loop_
_entity_poly.entity_id
_entity_poly.type
_entity_poly.pdbx_seq_one_letter_code
_entity_poly.pdbx_strand_id
1 'polypeptide(L)'
;MDKRAFKDKVYTELAKVAKAMANPVRLEIIDLLGQGPFTVEQIAGSISQSMANTSQHLQNLKNAKLVQVTKQGNFVLYALASSSVYQTWLSLRTLGIEFNAEVGKVVDDFRQEQHEALPTIHAEQLTTMLAEEEIVLLDVRPEQEFERGHIQHAISMPIHQLKDALKKFAKKKTIVVYCRGPFCVYADEAVALLHNNGFKVLRLEEGYPEWEIKGLPTGK
;
A
#
# COMPACT_ATOMS: atom_id res chain seq x y z
N MET A 1 28.49 32.76 -7.00
CA MET A 1 28.62 31.28 -7.06
C MET A 1 28.84 30.91 -8.52
N ASP A 2 29.93 30.22 -8.86
CA ASP A 2 30.16 29.79 -10.24
C ASP A 2 29.22 28.63 -10.63
N LYS A 3 29.22 28.28 -11.93
CA LYS A 3 28.35 27.24 -12.49
C LYS A 3 28.57 25.87 -11.84
N ARG A 4 29.79 25.52 -11.43
CA ARG A 4 30.11 24.24 -10.80
C ARG A 4 29.61 24.22 -9.35
N ALA A 5 29.93 25.24 -8.57
CA ALA A 5 29.47 25.39 -7.19
C ALA A 5 27.94 25.39 -7.07
N PHE A 6 27.23 25.98 -8.05
CA PHE A 6 25.77 25.88 -8.13
C PHE A 6 25.30 24.43 -8.25
N LYS A 7 25.83 23.69 -9.24
CA LYS A 7 25.46 22.29 -9.47
C LYS A 7 25.78 21.43 -8.26
N ASP A 8 26.95 21.59 -7.66
CA ASP A 8 27.35 20.85 -6.47
C ASP A 8 26.35 21.03 -5.34
N LYS A 9 25.93 22.28 -5.09
CA LYS A 9 24.92 22.57 -4.06
C LYS A 9 23.57 21.92 -4.39
N VAL A 10 23.10 22.02 -5.64
CA VAL A 10 21.83 21.40 -6.06
C VAL A 10 21.85 19.89 -5.85
N TYR A 11 22.87 19.19 -6.38
CA TYR A 11 22.96 17.74 -6.25
C TYR A 11 23.19 17.27 -4.80
N THR A 12 23.88 18.09 -3.99
CA THR A 12 24.01 17.83 -2.54
C THR A 12 22.65 17.87 -1.84
N GLU A 13 21.80 18.86 -2.14
CA GLU A 13 20.44 18.92 -1.56
C GLU A 13 19.54 17.79 -2.06
N LEU A 14 19.61 17.43 -3.35
CA LEU A 14 18.88 16.29 -3.90
C LEU A 14 19.29 14.96 -3.24
N ALA A 15 20.59 14.76 -3.01
CA ALA A 15 21.11 13.57 -2.36
C ALA A 15 20.61 13.42 -0.92
N LYS A 16 20.36 14.52 -0.19
CA LYS A 16 19.76 14.47 1.15
C LYS A 16 18.35 13.88 1.13
N VAL A 17 17.54 14.21 0.12
CA VAL A 17 16.20 13.65 -0.06
C VAL A 17 16.27 12.16 -0.34
N ALA A 18 17.09 11.74 -1.30
CA ALA A 18 17.29 10.33 -1.61
C ALA A 18 17.79 9.53 -0.40
N LYS A 19 18.76 10.07 0.36
CA LYS A 19 19.30 9.45 1.57
C LYS A 19 18.25 9.33 2.69
N ALA A 20 17.32 10.28 2.78
CA ALA A 20 16.21 10.20 3.72
C ALA A 20 15.26 9.05 3.36
N MET A 21 15.07 8.72 2.08
CA MET A 21 14.27 7.55 1.67
C MET A 21 15.03 6.23 1.80
N ALA A 22 16.32 6.20 1.48
CA ALA A 22 17.15 5.00 1.37
C ALA A 22 17.43 4.28 2.71
N ASN A 23 16.40 3.70 3.30
CA ASN A 23 16.44 2.86 4.49
C ASN A 23 15.17 2.01 4.55
N PRO A 24 15.27 0.70 4.82
CA PRO A 24 14.15 -0.24 4.69
C PRO A 24 12.91 0.19 5.49
N VAL A 25 13.09 0.56 6.77
CA VAL A 25 11.97 0.98 7.64
C VAL A 25 11.31 2.27 7.13
N ARG A 26 12.10 3.21 6.59
CA ARG A 26 11.53 4.46 6.05
C ARG A 26 10.80 4.24 4.73
N LEU A 27 11.25 3.31 3.89
CA LEU A 27 10.52 2.92 2.68
C LEU A 27 9.17 2.28 3.05
N GLU A 28 9.15 1.41 4.06
CA GLU A 28 7.92 0.81 4.58
C GLU A 28 6.97 1.85 5.21
N ILE A 29 7.50 2.82 5.96
CA ILE A 29 6.70 3.96 6.47
C ILE A 29 6.10 4.76 5.31
N ILE A 30 6.86 5.03 4.24
CA ILE A 30 6.34 5.76 3.07
C ILE A 30 5.26 4.95 2.37
N ASP A 31 5.44 3.63 2.26
CA ASP A 31 4.45 2.71 1.69
C ASP A 31 3.14 2.74 2.48
N LEU A 32 3.22 2.66 3.82
CA LEU A 32 2.08 2.74 4.72
C LEU A 32 1.38 4.10 4.68
N LEU A 33 2.14 5.21 4.73
CA LEU A 33 1.58 6.56 4.67
C LEU A 33 0.94 6.89 3.31
N GLY A 34 1.20 6.09 2.27
CA GLY A 34 0.45 6.12 1.02
C GLY A 34 -1.04 5.81 1.21
N GLN A 35 -1.42 5.08 2.27
CA GLN A 35 -2.82 4.78 2.61
C GLN A 35 -3.53 5.94 3.35
N GLY A 36 -2.83 7.04 3.63
CA GLY A 36 -3.37 8.20 4.34
C GLY A 36 -2.66 8.51 5.67
N PRO A 37 -3.24 9.39 6.51
CA PRO A 37 -2.59 9.85 7.75
C PRO A 37 -2.66 8.84 8.88
N PHE A 38 -1.56 8.62 9.60
CA PHE A 38 -1.49 7.71 10.76
C PHE A 38 -0.77 8.35 11.96
N THR A 39 -1.08 7.88 13.17
CA THR A 39 -0.30 8.20 14.37
C THR A 39 1.00 7.40 14.43
N VAL A 40 1.95 7.86 15.24
CA VAL A 40 3.21 7.12 15.48
C VAL A 40 2.94 5.72 16.02
N GLU A 41 1.97 5.56 16.92
CA GLU A 41 1.59 4.29 17.52
C GLU A 41 1.06 3.31 16.47
N GLN A 42 0.16 3.76 15.59
CA GLN A 42 -0.35 2.94 14.49
C GLN A 42 0.77 2.53 13.53
N ILE A 43 1.64 3.47 13.14
CA ILE A 43 2.78 3.18 12.25
C ILE A 43 3.70 2.14 12.90
N ALA A 44 4.07 2.35 14.16
CA ALA A 44 4.95 1.45 14.92
C ALA A 44 4.38 0.03 15.01
N GLY A 45 3.07 -0.10 15.28
CA GLY A 45 2.37 -1.38 15.29
C GLY A 45 2.35 -2.07 13.93
N SER A 46 2.11 -1.32 12.85
CA SER A 46 2.04 -1.89 11.49
C SER A 46 3.39 -2.41 10.98
N ILE A 47 4.50 -1.75 11.30
CA ILE A 47 5.84 -2.11 10.83
C ILE A 47 6.67 -2.87 11.87
N SER A 48 6.03 -3.30 12.98
CA SER A 48 6.67 -4.03 14.09
C SER A 48 7.94 -3.35 14.64
N GLN A 49 7.89 -2.03 14.83
CA GLN A 49 8.98 -1.23 15.40
C GLN A 49 8.57 -0.60 16.73
N SER A 50 9.54 -0.21 17.57
CA SER A 50 9.23 0.57 18.78
C SER A 50 8.81 1.99 18.42
N MET A 51 7.94 2.60 19.23
CA MET A 51 7.53 4.01 19.04
C MET A 51 8.71 4.98 19.00
N ALA A 52 9.76 4.72 19.79
CA ALA A 52 10.98 5.53 19.80
C ALA A 52 11.73 5.44 18.46
N ASN A 53 11.94 4.22 17.94
CA ASN A 53 12.62 4.04 16.65
C ASN A 53 11.79 4.60 15.49
N THR A 54 10.48 4.35 15.48
CA THR A 54 9.54 4.92 14.51
C THR A 54 9.56 6.44 14.54
N SER A 55 9.55 7.06 15.72
CA SER A 55 9.65 8.53 15.86
C SER A 55 10.95 9.07 15.26
N GLN A 56 12.07 8.38 15.47
CA GLN A 56 13.36 8.78 14.89
C GLN A 56 13.33 8.72 13.36
N HIS A 57 12.73 7.68 12.78
CA HIS A 57 12.56 7.56 11.33
C HIS A 57 11.64 8.64 10.76
N LEU A 58 10.51 8.92 11.42
CA LEU A 58 9.59 9.98 11.04
C LEU A 58 10.23 11.36 11.14
N GLN A 59 11.08 11.61 12.14
CA GLN A 59 11.81 12.86 12.26
C GLN A 59 12.83 13.03 11.12
N ASN A 60 13.50 11.96 10.68
CA ASN A 60 14.39 12.00 9.52
C ASN A 60 13.61 12.34 8.23
N LEU A 61 12.46 11.70 8.02
CA LEU A 61 11.58 11.99 6.87
C LEU A 61 11.04 13.43 6.93
N LYS A 62 10.66 13.91 8.11
CA LYS A 62 10.15 15.28 8.34
C LYS A 62 11.24 16.32 8.09
N ASN A 63 12.46 16.08 8.55
CA ASN A 63 13.61 16.96 8.29
C ASN A 63 13.92 17.07 6.80
N ALA A 64 13.70 15.98 6.05
CA ALA A 64 13.79 15.97 4.59
C ALA A 64 12.52 16.48 3.87
N LYS A 65 11.51 16.93 4.62
CA LYS A 65 10.21 17.43 4.12
C LYS A 65 9.41 16.41 3.30
N LEU A 66 9.63 15.12 3.54
CA LEU A 66 8.91 14.03 2.88
C LEU A 66 7.58 13.69 3.56
N VAL A 67 7.45 14.04 4.84
CA VAL A 67 6.20 13.89 5.61
C VAL A 67 5.84 15.21 6.27
N GLN A 68 4.54 15.40 6.47
CA GLN A 68 3.94 16.49 7.22
C GLN A 68 3.24 15.98 8.46
N VAL A 69 2.99 16.89 9.41
CA VAL A 69 2.42 16.56 10.71
C VAL A 69 1.25 17.49 11.01
N THR A 70 0.11 16.91 11.35
CA THR A 70 -1.11 17.65 11.72
C THR A 70 -1.56 17.20 13.10
N LYS A 71 -1.98 18.15 13.95
CA LYS A 71 -2.62 17.85 15.23
C LYS A 71 -4.13 17.70 15.02
N GLN A 72 -4.71 16.61 15.49
CA GLN A 72 -6.14 16.37 15.47
C GLN A 72 -6.59 15.93 16.87
N GLY A 73 -7.15 16.88 17.62
CA GLY A 73 -7.41 16.70 19.06
C GLY A 73 -6.12 16.40 19.82
N ASN A 74 -6.10 15.27 20.53
CA ASN A 74 -4.93 14.80 21.28
C ASN A 74 -3.93 14.00 20.44
N PHE A 75 -4.26 13.71 19.17
CA PHE A 75 -3.44 12.89 18.30
C PHE A 75 -2.55 13.72 17.37
N VAL A 76 -1.36 13.20 17.11
CA VAL A 76 -0.42 13.72 16.12
C VAL A 76 -0.41 12.77 14.94
N LEU A 77 -0.90 13.23 13.80
CA LEU A 77 -0.98 12.46 12.57
C LEU A 77 0.16 12.84 11.62
N TYR A 78 0.82 11.82 11.09
CA TYR A 78 1.81 11.93 10.02
C TYR A 78 1.15 11.55 8.70
N ALA A 79 1.46 12.32 7.65
CA ALA A 79 1.04 12.04 6.28
C ALA A 79 2.21 12.32 5.33
N LEU A 80 2.19 11.75 4.13
CA LEU A 80 3.11 12.16 3.08
C LEU A 80 2.91 13.65 2.76
N ALA A 81 4.00 14.36 2.50
CA ALA A 81 3.94 15.80 2.21
C ALA A 81 3.28 16.10 0.86
N SER A 82 3.33 15.16 -0.08
CA SER A 82 2.65 15.22 -1.38
C SER A 82 2.54 13.83 -2.01
N SER A 83 1.63 13.66 -2.97
CA SER A 83 1.53 12.42 -3.78
C SER A 83 2.83 12.10 -4.53
N SER A 84 3.64 13.10 -4.89
CA SER A 84 4.94 12.91 -5.53
C SER A 84 5.93 12.11 -4.67
N VAL A 85 5.80 12.15 -3.34
CA VAL A 85 6.62 11.29 -2.45
C VAL A 85 6.28 9.82 -2.67
N TYR A 86 4.99 9.50 -2.74
CA TYR A 86 4.54 8.13 -3.00
C TYR A 86 4.87 7.70 -4.45
N GLN A 87 4.68 8.57 -5.45
CA GLN A 87 5.10 8.29 -6.83
C GLN A 87 6.59 7.97 -6.94
N THR A 88 7.44 8.70 -6.22
CA THR A 88 8.88 8.44 -6.18
C THR A 88 9.18 7.07 -5.58
N TRP A 89 8.47 6.70 -4.51
CA TRP A 89 8.56 5.36 -3.93
C TRP A 89 8.12 4.28 -4.93
N LEU A 90 7.00 4.47 -5.63
CA LEU A 90 6.53 3.54 -6.67
C LEU A 90 7.59 3.34 -7.75
N SER A 91 8.18 4.42 -8.27
CA SER A 91 9.27 4.31 -9.26
C SER A 91 10.48 3.58 -8.71
N LEU A 92 10.89 3.84 -7.46
CA LEU A 92 12.00 3.15 -6.83
C LEU A 92 11.70 1.66 -6.60
N ARG A 93 10.47 1.32 -6.19
CA ARG A 93 10.01 -0.05 -6.01
C ARG A 93 10.04 -0.81 -7.34
N THR A 94 9.48 -0.23 -8.40
CA THR A 94 9.51 -0.81 -9.75
C THR A 94 10.94 -1.06 -10.23
N LEU A 95 11.81 -0.05 -10.11
CA LEU A 95 13.22 -0.18 -10.47
C LEU A 95 13.92 -1.25 -9.62
N GLY A 96 13.61 -1.32 -8.33
CA GLY A 96 14.13 -2.32 -7.41
C GLY A 96 13.76 -3.74 -7.82
N ILE A 97 12.50 -3.97 -8.21
CA ILE A 97 12.03 -5.28 -8.67
C ILE A 97 12.66 -5.64 -10.03
N GLU A 98 12.77 -4.68 -10.95
CA GLU A 98 13.36 -4.89 -12.29
C GLU A 98 14.84 -5.28 -12.21
N PHE A 99 15.62 -4.59 -11.37
CA PHE A 99 17.08 -4.77 -11.29
C PHE A 99 17.53 -5.76 -10.20
N ASN A 100 16.64 -6.12 -9.29
CA ASN A 100 16.92 -7.07 -8.22
C ASN A 100 15.92 -8.22 -8.24
N ALA A 101 16.24 -9.25 -9.02
CA ALA A 101 15.44 -10.47 -9.12
C ALA A 101 15.19 -11.15 -7.76
N GLU A 102 16.03 -10.91 -6.76
CA GLU A 102 15.84 -11.44 -5.41
C GLU A 102 14.56 -10.88 -4.76
N VAL A 103 14.19 -9.62 -5.03
CA VAL A 103 12.96 -9.03 -4.47
C VAL A 103 11.73 -9.76 -4.99
N GLY A 104 11.67 -9.98 -6.31
CA GLY A 104 10.58 -10.74 -6.92
C GLY A 104 10.54 -12.16 -6.38
N LYS A 105 11.70 -12.83 -6.30
CA LYS A 105 11.81 -14.18 -5.76
C LYS A 105 11.33 -14.28 -4.31
N VAL A 106 11.71 -13.34 -3.43
CA VAL A 106 11.26 -13.35 -2.02
C VAL A 106 9.74 -13.22 -1.92
N VAL A 107 9.12 -12.38 -2.75
CA VAL A 107 7.67 -12.22 -2.77
C VAL A 107 6.98 -13.47 -3.32
N ASP A 108 7.51 -14.05 -4.40
CA ASP A 108 6.96 -15.24 -5.03
C ASP A 108 7.11 -16.48 -4.14
N ASP A 109 8.28 -16.67 -3.53
CA ASP A 109 8.55 -17.76 -2.57
C ASP A 109 7.58 -17.65 -1.38
N PHE A 110 7.40 -16.46 -0.81
CA PHE A 110 6.43 -16.25 0.27
C PHE A 110 5.00 -16.61 -0.15
N ARG A 111 4.57 -16.19 -1.36
CA ARG A 111 3.23 -16.49 -1.87
C ARG A 111 3.05 -17.99 -2.14
N GLN A 112 4.03 -18.67 -2.73
CA GLN A 112 3.98 -20.09 -3.06
C GLN A 112 4.06 -21.00 -1.83
N GLU A 113 4.86 -20.63 -0.82
CA GLU A 113 4.97 -21.40 0.41
C GLU A 113 3.67 -21.36 1.22
N GLN A 114 2.96 -20.22 1.19
CA GLN A 114 1.75 -20.03 1.97
C GLN A 114 0.50 -20.46 1.20
N HIS A 115 0.46 -20.27 -0.14
CA HIS A 115 -0.74 -20.40 -0.95
C HIS A 115 -0.47 -20.94 -2.37
N GLU A 116 -1.49 -21.53 -2.99
CA GLU A 116 -1.44 -21.89 -4.42
C GLU A 116 -1.32 -20.61 -5.28
N ALA A 117 -0.68 -20.69 -6.44
CA ALA A 117 -0.55 -19.55 -7.35
C ALA A 117 -1.94 -19.13 -7.88
N LEU A 118 -2.53 -18.11 -7.26
CA LEU A 118 -3.86 -17.64 -7.61
C LEU A 118 -3.81 -16.54 -8.67
N PRO A 119 -4.82 -16.49 -9.56
CA PRO A 119 -4.86 -15.52 -10.65
C PRO A 119 -4.91 -14.08 -10.13
N THR A 120 -4.03 -13.26 -10.68
CA THR A 120 -3.98 -11.81 -10.43
C THR A 120 -4.53 -11.04 -11.63
N ILE A 121 -5.05 -9.83 -11.37
CA ILE A 121 -5.49 -8.87 -12.38
C ILE A 121 -4.89 -7.49 -12.09
N HIS A 122 -4.83 -6.65 -13.11
CA HIS A 122 -4.39 -5.26 -13.00
C HIS A 122 -5.56 -4.27 -13.02
N ALA A 123 -5.27 -3.02 -12.68
CA ALA A 123 -6.27 -1.95 -12.59
C ALA A 123 -7.13 -1.79 -13.85
N GLU A 124 -6.55 -1.98 -15.04
CA GLU A 124 -7.25 -1.87 -16.31
C GLU A 124 -8.33 -2.95 -16.45
N GLN A 125 -8.03 -4.18 -16.06
CA GLN A 125 -8.99 -5.29 -16.06
C GLN A 125 -10.08 -5.07 -15.02
N LEU A 126 -9.72 -4.64 -13.80
CA LEU A 126 -10.70 -4.35 -12.76
C LEU A 126 -11.68 -3.25 -13.19
N THR A 127 -11.19 -2.21 -13.88
CA THR A 127 -12.04 -1.12 -14.38
C THR A 127 -13.10 -1.65 -15.35
N THR A 128 -12.73 -2.54 -16.27
CA THR A 128 -13.69 -3.21 -17.17
C THR A 128 -14.70 -4.06 -16.39
N MET A 129 -14.23 -4.86 -15.43
CA MET A 129 -15.09 -5.74 -14.62
C MET A 129 -16.07 -4.97 -13.73
N LEU A 130 -15.68 -3.79 -13.22
CA LEU A 130 -16.55 -2.92 -12.43
C LEU A 130 -17.68 -2.33 -13.30
N ALA A 131 -17.39 -1.97 -14.55
CA ALA A 131 -18.38 -1.44 -15.48
C ALA A 131 -19.45 -2.48 -15.88
N GLU A 132 -19.12 -3.77 -15.83
CA GLU A 132 -20.03 -4.88 -16.15
C GLU A 132 -20.86 -5.35 -14.93
N GLU A 133 -20.60 -4.84 -13.71
CA GLU A 133 -21.28 -5.18 -12.44
C GLU A 133 -21.30 -6.69 -12.07
N GLU A 134 -20.42 -7.48 -12.68
CA GLU A 134 -20.38 -8.94 -12.49
C GLU A 134 -19.53 -9.40 -11.29
N ILE A 135 -18.87 -8.46 -10.61
CA ILE A 135 -17.95 -8.76 -9.52
C ILE A 135 -18.45 -8.34 -8.15
N VAL A 136 -17.80 -8.90 -7.12
CA VAL A 136 -17.81 -8.37 -5.76
C VAL A 136 -16.39 -7.90 -5.46
N LEU A 137 -16.20 -6.60 -5.24
CA LEU A 137 -14.90 -6.04 -4.91
C LEU A 137 -14.75 -5.93 -3.38
N LEU A 138 -13.73 -6.57 -2.82
CA LEU A 138 -13.45 -6.58 -1.38
C LEU A 138 -12.17 -5.83 -1.06
N ASP A 139 -12.26 -4.90 -0.12
CA ASP A 139 -11.11 -4.31 0.57
C ASP A 139 -10.86 -5.06 1.87
N VAL A 140 -9.69 -5.69 1.99
CA VAL A 140 -9.36 -6.51 3.17
C VAL A 140 -8.46 -5.77 4.18
N ARG A 141 -8.25 -4.47 4.00
CA ARG A 141 -7.55 -3.60 4.96
C ARG A 141 -8.37 -3.41 6.24
N PRO A 142 -7.75 -2.93 7.33
CA PRO A 142 -8.47 -2.43 8.49
C PRO A 142 -9.54 -1.40 8.12
N GLU A 143 -10.66 -1.40 8.86
CA GLU A 143 -11.82 -0.55 8.58
C GLU A 143 -11.45 0.94 8.54
N GLN A 144 -10.54 1.39 9.40
CA GLN A 144 -10.09 2.79 9.41
C GLN A 144 -9.30 3.18 8.15
N GLU A 145 -8.69 2.24 7.43
CA GLU A 145 -8.07 2.50 6.12
C GLU A 145 -9.14 2.63 5.04
N PHE A 146 -10.15 1.76 5.05
CA PHE A 146 -11.28 1.83 4.13
C PHE A 146 -12.04 3.16 4.25
N GLU A 147 -12.36 3.58 5.47
CA GLU A 147 -13.07 4.85 5.76
C GLU A 147 -12.30 6.11 5.35
N ARG A 148 -10.96 6.02 5.24
CA ARG A 148 -10.15 7.15 4.76
C ARG A 148 -10.19 7.28 3.24
N GLY A 149 -10.48 6.19 2.54
CA GLY A 149 -10.54 6.12 1.09
C GLY A 149 -10.40 4.68 0.62
N HIS A 150 -11.17 4.32 -0.39
CA HIS A 150 -11.22 2.98 -0.96
C HIS A 150 -11.57 3.04 -2.45
N ILE A 151 -11.38 1.94 -3.18
CA ILE A 151 -11.82 1.85 -4.58
C ILE A 151 -13.35 1.95 -4.62
N GLN A 152 -13.90 2.72 -5.56
CA GLN A 152 -15.36 2.89 -5.67
C GLN A 152 -16.08 1.54 -5.78
N HIS A 153 -17.22 1.41 -5.09
CA HIS A 153 -18.04 0.19 -5.00
C HIS A 153 -17.41 -0.99 -4.24
N ALA A 154 -16.21 -0.81 -3.64
CA ALA A 154 -15.64 -1.81 -2.76
C ALA A 154 -16.47 -2.00 -1.48
N ILE A 155 -16.49 -3.23 -0.99
CA ILE A 155 -17.07 -3.60 0.30
C ILE A 155 -15.93 -3.78 1.30
N SER A 156 -16.02 -3.09 2.44
CA SER A 156 -15.09 -3.32 3.54
C SER A 156 -15.25 -4.73 4.09
N MET A 157 -14.17 -5.51 4.07
CA MET A 157 -14.13 -6.86 4.61
C MET A 157 -12.75 -7.14 5.22
N PRO A 158 -12.40 -6.52 6.36
CA PRO A 158 -11.10 -6.70 6.99
C PRO A 158 -10.77 -8.18 7.16
N ILE A 159 -9.53 -8.57 6.88
CA ILE A 159 -9.11 -9.98 6.82
C ILE A 159 -9.55 -10.83 8.02
N HIS A 160 -9.50 -10.27 9.24
CA HIS A 160 -9.88 -10.95 10.48
C HIS A 160 -11.40 -11.26 10.57
N GLN A 161 -12.24 -10.55 9.81
CA GLN A 161 -13.70 -10.76 9.75
C GLN A 161 -14.12 -11.69 8.60
N LEU A 162 -13.26 -11.85 7.59
CA LEU A 162 -13.59 -12.53 6.34
C LEU A 162 -14.06 -13.99 6.57
N LYS A 163 -13.40 -14.70 7.49
CA LYS A 163 -13.72 -16.11 7.80
C LYS A 163 -15.16 -16.30 8.28
N ASP A 164 -15.66 -15.41 9.12
CA ASP A 164 -17.02 -15.49 9.65
C ASP A 164 -18.05 -14.95 8.64
N ALA A 165 -17.61 -14.09 7.73
CA ALA A 165 -18.43 -13.48 6.71
C ALA A 165 -18.60 -14.34 5.43
N LEU A 166 -17.90 -15.46 5.28
CA LEU A 166 -17.94 -16.30 4.06
C LEU A 166 -19.36 -16.63 3.59
N LYS A 167 -20.29 -16.87 4.53
CA LYS A 167 -21.70 -17.20 4.23
C LYS A 167 -22.49 -16.06 3.56
N LYS A 168 -21.97 -14.82 3.62
CA LYS A 168 -22.61 -13.64 3.03
C LYS A 168 -22.39 -13.54 1.52
N PHE A 169 -21.41 -14.26 0.96
CA PHE A 169 -21.04 -14.16 -0.45
C PHE A 169 -21.71 -15.24 -1.29
N ALA A 170 -22.21 -14.84 -2.48
CA ALA A 170 -22.75 -15.77 -3.46
C ALA A 170 -21.62 -16.40 -4.28
N LYS A 171 -21.54 -17.73 -4.32
CA LYS A 171 -20.49 -18.48 -5.06
C LYS A 171 -20.49 -18.28 -6.58
N LYS A 172 -21.54 -17.69 -7.15
CA LYS A 172 -21.68 -17.48 -8.60
C LYS A 172 -20.92 -16.25 -9.11
N LYS A 173 -20.74 -15.22 -8.28
CA LYS A 173 -20.03 -14.00 -8.67
C LYS A 173 -18.51 -14.18 -8.50
N THR A 174 -17.74 -13.53 -9.37
CA THR A 174 -16.28 -13.45 -9.19
C THR A 174 -16.00 -12.45 -8.07
N ILE A 175 -15.18 -12.83 -7.09
CA ILE A 175 -14.72 -11.95 -6.02
C ILE A 175 -13.35 -11.38 -6.42
N VAL A 176 -13.19 -10.07 -6.42
CA VAL A 176 -11.88 -9.42 -6.56
C VAL A 176 -11.48 -8.90 -5.19
N VAL A 177 -10.26 -9.21 -4.75
CA VAL A 177 -9.71 -8.76 -3.47
C VAL A 177 -8.56 -7.80 -3.71
N TYR A 178 -8.50 -6.71 -2.95
CA TYR A 178 -7.36 -5.81 -2.92
C TYR A 178 -6.99 -5.39 -1.49
N CYS A 179 -5.78 -4.87 -1.33
CA CYS A 179 -5.25 -4.35 -0.07
C CYS A 179 -4.40 -3.09 -0.34
N ARG A 180 -3.24 -2.99 0.32
CA ARG A 180 -2.33 -1.84 0.30
C ARG A 180 -1.43 -1.79 -0.93
N GLY A 181 -1.23 -2.94 -1.58
CA GLY A 181 -0.34 -3.08 -2.74
C GLY A 181 0.25 -4.49 -2.86
N PRO A 182 1.29 -4.66 -3.69
CA PRO A 182 1.92 -5.94 -3.97
C PRO A 182 2.51 -6.65 -2.74
N PHE A 183 2.98 -5.89 -1.74
CA PHE A 183 3.60 -6.43 -0.53
C PHE A 183 2.62 -6.65 0.64
N CYS A 184 1.31 -6.43 0.44
CA CYS A 184 0.32 -6.70 1.48
C CYS A 184 -0.05 -8.18 1.54
N VAL A 185 0.29 -8.82 2.67
CA VAL A 185 -0.04 -10.22 2.96
C VAL A 185 -1.54 -10.47 3.14
N TYR A 186 -2.32 -9.48 3.61
CA TYR A 186 -3.77 -9.68 3.85
C TYR A 186 -4.55 -10.02 2.58
N ALA A 187 -4.14 -9.49 1.42
CA ALA A 187 -4.77 -9.86 0.16
C ALA A 187 -4.51 -11.32 -0.18
N ASP A 188 -3.28 -11.80 0.04
CA ASP A 188 -2.89 -13.18 -0.26
C ASP A 188 -3.66 -14.15 0.65
N GLU A 189 -3.74 -13.86 1.95
CA GLU A 189 -4.52 -14.64 2.93
C GLU A 189 -6.02 -14.70 2.57
N ALA A 190 -6.60 -13.55 2.18
CA ALA A 190 -8.01 -13.46 1.83
C ALA A 190 -8.34 -14.27 0.57
N VAL A 191 -7.50 -14.16 -0.46
CA VAL A 191 -7.68 -14.87 -1.73
C VAL A 191 -7.57 -16.38 -1.50
N ALA A 192 -6.58 -16.83 -0.72
CA ALA A 192 -6.46 -18.24 -0.36
C ALA A 192 -7.65 -18.76 0.45
N LEU A 193 -8.12 -18.00 1.44
CA LEU A 193 -9.30 -18.36 2.23
C LEU A 193 -10.55 -18.51 1.36
N LEU A 194 -10.79 -17.56 0.45
CA LEU A 194 -11.92 -17.61 -0.48
C LEU A 194 -11.80 -18.77 -1.46
N HIS A 195 -10.63 -18.97 -2.06
CA HIS A 195 -10.37 -20.07 -2.98
C HIS A 195 -10.64 -21.43 -2.34
N ASN A 196 -10.09 -21.66 -1.14
CA ASN A 196 -10.25 -22.92 -0.40
C ASN A 196 -11.71 -23.18 0.02
N ASN A 197 -12.58 -22.17 0.00
CA ASN A 197 -14.02 -22.30 0.25
C ASN A 197 -14.85 -22.40 -1.05
N GLY A 198 -14.20 -22.53 -2.20
CA GLY A 198 -14.81 -22.76 -3.50
C GLY A 198 -15.38 -21.50 -4.15
N PHE A 199 -14.86 -20.32 -3.81
CA PHE A 199 -15.20 -19.07 -4.51
C PHE A 199 -14.28 -18.86 -5.71
N LYS A 200 -14.85 -18.33 -6.82
CA LYS A 200 -14.03 -17.79 -7.91
C LYS A 200 -13.46 -16.46 -7.45
N VAL A 201 -12.14 -16.39 -7.26
CA VAL A 201 -11.47 -15.24 -6.67
C VAL A 201 -10.29 -14.78 -7.54
N LEU A 202 -10.08 -13.47 -7.61
CA LEU A 202 -8.97 -12.81 -8.27
C LEU A 202 -8.32 -11.83 -7.28
N ARG A 203 -7.01 -11.67 -7.37
CA ARG A 203 -6.26 -10.66 -6.62
C ARG A 203 -5.99 -9.44 -7.50
N LEU A 204 -6.27 -8.22 -7.04
CA LEU A 204 -5.77 -7.01 -7.70
C LEU A 204 -4.30 -6.80 -7.34
N GLU A 205 -3.41 -6.65 -8.33
CA GLU A 205 -1.97 -6.46 -8.07
C GLU A 205 -1.69 -5.13 -7.38
N GLU A 206 -2.26 -4.03 -7.91
CA GLU A 206 -2.18 -2.71 -7.32
C GLU A 206 -2.94 -2.57 -5.99
N GLY A 207 -2.49 -1.65 -5.16
CA GLY A 207 -3.18 -1.25 -3.95
C GLY A 207 -4.10 -0.05 -4.16
N TYR A 208 -4.80 0.32 -3.10
CA TYR A 208 -5.58 1.56 -3.07
C TYR A 208 -4.77 2.82 -3.43
N PRO A 209 -3.54 3.04 -2.92
CA PRO A 209 -2.83 4.29 -3.22
C PRO A 209 -2.41 4.41 -4.69
N GLU A 210 -2.01 3.30 -5.33
CA GLU A 210 -1.71 3.29 -6.76
C GLU A 210 -2.97 3.56 -7.59
N TRP A 211 -4.11 3.01 -7.19
CA TRP A 211 -5.41 3.28 -7.81
C TRP A 211 -5.78 4.77 -7.74
N GLU A 212 -5.65 5.38 -6.56
CA GLU A 212 -5.92 6.79 -6.33
C GLU A 212 -4.98 7.68 -7.17
N ILE A 213 -3.69 7.36 -7.23
CA ILE A 213 -2.71 8.10 -8.06
C ILE A 213 -3.02 8.04 -9.54
N LYS A 214 -3.53 6.91 -10.03
CA LYS A 214 -3.99 6.78 -11.43
C LYS A 214 -5.23 7.65 -11.72
N GLY A 215 -5.80 8.32 -10.71
CA GLY A 215 -7.00 9.16 -10.86
C GLY A 215 -8.26 8.34 -11.13
N LEU A 216 -8.23 7.05 -10.79
CA LEU A 216 -9.35 6.15 -10.98
C LEU A 216 -10.42 6.39 -9.90
N PRO A 217 -11.69 5.99 -10.12
CA PRO A 217 -12.77 6.33 -9.20
C PRO A 217 -12.59 5.74 -7.79
N THR A 218 -12.74 6.58 -6.77
CA THR A 218 -12.61 6.21 -5.35
C THR A 218 -13.89 6.53 -4.58
N GLY A 219 -14.12 5.79 -3.49
CA GLY A 219 -15.10 6.09 -2.46
C GLY A 219 -14.46 6.77 -1.24
N LYS A 220 -15.30 7.40 -0.42
CA LYS A 220 -14.96 7.93 0.90
C LYS A 220 -15.89 7.33 1.93
#